data_AF-A0A958BQP3-F1
#
_entry.id   AF-A0A958BQP3-F1
#
_cell.length_a   1.000
_cell.length_b   1.000
_cell.length_c   1.000
_cell.angle_alpha   90.00
_cell.angle_beta   90.00
_cell.angle_gamma   90.00
#
_symmetry.space_group_name_H-M   'P 1'
#
loop_
_entity.id
_entity.type
_entity.pdbx_description
1 polymer ?
#
loop_
_entity_poly.entity_id
_entity_poly.type
_entity_poly.pdbx_seq_one_letter_code
_entity_poly.pdbx_strand_id
1 'polypeptide(L)'
;MSTGEENSLPRPAPLDGRVYLAAEGFEEQLVADLGGARRLGPRLYFKRGPAPACPWAQNTWLDPFELRINSIGEAARALKAIQRNWALCPTFHHRRAHLIEEKLPHVSAKPLVFPSPAPGAPLGSWTLLEPGLILASATCSSAFPNGA
;
A
#
# COMPACT_ATOMS: atom_id res chain seq x y z
N MET A 1 6.04 13.35 -38.12
CA MET A 1 5.64 14.31 -37.08
C MET A 1 5.64 13.56 -35.77
N SER A 2 6.73 13.67 -35.00
CA SER A 2 6.90 12.98 -33.73
C SER A 2 6.13 13.73 -32.65
N THR A 3 4.97 13.22 -32.26
CA THR A 3 4.36 13.61 -31.00
C THR A 3 5.19 12.95 -29.91
N GLY A 4 6.12 13.70 -29.31
CA GLY A 4 6.71 13.32 -28.05
C GLY A 4 5.59 13.31 -27.02
N GLU A 5 4.99 12.14 -26.77
CA GLU A 5 4.19 11.92 -25.57
C GLU A 5 5.07 12.27 -24.38
N GLU A 6 4.75 13.39 -23.77
CA GLU A 6 5.38 13.92 -22.58
C GLU A 6 5.39 12.81 -21.52
N ASN A 7 6.59 12.31 -21.18
CA ASN A 7 6.84 11.24 -20.21
C ASN A 7 6.54 11.71 -18.78
N SER A 8 5.35 12.26 -18.55
CA SER A 8 4.84 12.70 -17.26
C SER A 8 4.49 11.48 -16.42
N LEU A 9 4.90 11.47 -15.16
CA LEU A 9 4.54 10.39 -14.25
C LEU A 9 3.02 10.39 -14.00
N PRO A 10 2.41 9.22 -13.80
CA PRO A 10 1.00 9.15 -13.46
C PRO A 10 0.72 9.91 -12.17
N ARG A 11 -0.39 10.64 -12.13
CA ARG A 11 -0.78 11.44 -10.96
C ARG A 11 -1.52 10.56 -9.95
N PRO A 12 -1.14 10.58 -8.66
CA PRO A 12 -1.91 9.96 -7.60
C PRO A 12 -3.33 10.53 -7.54
N ALA A 13 -4.33 9.67 -7.46
CA ALA A 13 -5.71 10.02 -7.18
C ALA A 13 -6.03 9.68 -5.71
N PRO A 14 -6.07 10.66 -4.79
CA PRO A 14 -6.36 10.40 -3.38
C PRO A 14 -7.74 9.78 -3.18
N LEU A 15 -7.86 8.89 -2.20
CA LEU A 15 -9.11 8.31 -1.76
C LEU A 15 -9.56 8.96 -0.44
N ASP A 16 -10.84 9.29 -0.36
CA ASP A 16 -11.46 9.84 0.85
C ASP A 16 -11.78 8.71 1.85
N GLY A 17 -10.77 8.28 2.61
CA GLY A 17 -10.92 7.22 3.60
C GLY A 17 -9.59 6.54 3.97
N ARG A 18 -9.67 5.34 4.54
CA ARG A 18 -8.49 4.53 4.88
C ARG A 18 -8.61 3.11 4.34
N VAL A 19 -7.47 2.48 4.13
CA VAL A 19 -7.39 1.06 3.80
C VAL A 19 -6.85 0.30 5.01
N TYR A 20 -7.46 -0.82 5.33
CA TYR A 20 -7.15 -1.65 6.48
C TYR A 20 -6.71 -3.03 6.01
N LEU A 21 -5.54 -3.46 6.44
CA LEU A 21 -5.10 -4.84 6.38
C LEU A 21 -5.53 -5.51 7.68
N ALA A 22 -6.51 -6.41 7.62
CA ALA A 22 -6.93 -7.19 8.77
C ALA A 22 -5.79 -8.07 9.29
N ALA A 23 -5.66 -8.21 10.60
CA ALA A 23 -4.85 -9.26 11.20
C ALA A 23 -5.37 -10.64 10.76
N GLU A 24 -4.46 -11.60 10.64
CA GLU A 24 -4.80 -12.94 10.16
C GLU A 24 -5.81 -13.61 11.09
N GLY A 25 -6.95 -14.05 10.54
CA GLY A 25 -8.03 -14.66 11.31
C GLY A 25 -8.95 -13.67 12.04
N PHE A 26 -8.78 -12.35 11.83
CA PHE A 26 -9.60 -11.30 12.45
C PHE A 26 -10.39 -10.46 11.42
N GLU A 27 -10.57 -10.98 10.21
CA GLU A 27 -11.27 -10.30 9.11
C GLU A 27 -12.71 -9.94 9.48
N GLU A 28 -13.43 -10.84 10.15
CA GLU A 28 -14.83 -10.65 10.52
C GLU A 28 -15.00 -9.57 11.59
N GLN A 29 -14.15 -9.57 12.61
CA GLN A 29 -14.13 -8.58 13.69
C GLN A 29 -13.78 -7.21 13.14
N LEU A 30 -12.81 -7.14 12.23
CA LEU A 30 -12.47 -5.88 11.55
C LEU A 30 -13.67 -5.32 10.77
N VAL A 31 -14.37 -6.17 9.99
CA VAL A 31 -15.53 -5.72 9.21
C VAL A 31 -16.67 -5.26 10.13
N ALA A 32 -16.90 -5.97 11.24
CA ALA A 32 -17.90 -5.61 12.23
C ALA A 32 -17.61 -4.23 12.85
N ASP A 33 -16.37 -3.97 13.27
CA ASP A 33 -15.97 -2.71 13.90
C ASP A 33 -15.98 -1.53 12.91
N LEU A 34 -15.53 -1.75 11.67
CA LEU A 34 -15.48 -0.66 10.68
C LEU A 34 -16.86 -0.27 10.15
N GLY A 35 -17.77 -1.24 10.00
CA GLY A 35 -19.13 -1.05 9.48
C GLY A 35 -19.18 -0.54 8.03
N GLY A 36 -19.71 -1.32 7.08
CA GLY A 36 -19.82 -0.86 5.69
C GLY A 36 -18.47 -0.63 5.00
N ALA A 37 -17.40 -1.27 5.48
CA ALA A 37 -16.13 -1.33 4.76
C ALA A 37 -16.27 -2.20 3.50
N ARG A 38 -15.73 -1.73 2.38
CA ARG A 38 -15.69 -2.47 1.11
C ARG A 38 -14.46 -3.38 1.09
N ARG A 39 -14.65 -4.68 0.83
CA ARG A 39 -13.53 -5.60 0.63
C ARG A 39 -12.82 -5.29 -0.68
N LEU A 40 -11.50 -5.12 -0.61
CA LEU A 40 -10.61 -4.89 -1.75
C LEU A 40 -9.79 -6.12 -2.12
N GLY A 41 -9.65 -7.09 -1.22
CA GLY A 41 -8.88 -8.31 -1.44
C GLY A 41 -9.01 -9.28 -0.27
N PRO A 42 -8.16 -10.32 -0.18
CA PRO A 42 -8.29 -11.36 0.83
C PRO A 42 -8.45 -10.82 2.26
N ARG A 43 -7.55 -9.92 2.66
CA ARG A 43 -7.49 -9.27 3.98
C ARG A 43 -7.52 -7.74 3.92
N LEU A 44 -7.74 -7.16 2.74
CA LEU A 44 -7.65 -5.73 2.50
C LEU A 44 -9.05 -5.12 2.38
N TYR A 45 -9.33 -4.06 3.13
CA TYR A 45 -10.64 -3.43 3.23
C TYR A 45 -10.54 -1.90 3.13
N PHE A 46 -11.48 -1.25 2.46
CA PHE A 46 -11.56 0.21 2.36
C PHE A 46 -12.78 0.73 3.10
N LYS A 47 -12.55 1.70 3.99
CA LYS A 47 -13.62 2.46 4.66
C LYS A 47 -13.56 3.90 4.18
N ARG A 48 -14.65 4.36 3.56
CA ARG A 48 -14.81 5.75 3.12
C ARG A 48 -15.11 6.68 4.30
N GLY A 49 -14.60 7.91 4.26
CA GLY A 49 -14.91 8.97 5.21
C GLY A 49 -14.24 8.75 6.57
N PRO A 50 -14.91 9.10 7.70
CA PRO A 50 -14.34 8.94 9.04
C PRO A 50 -13.92 7.49 9.29
N ALA A 51 -12.61 7.30 9.43
CA ALA A 51 -12.00 5.99 9.45
C ALA A 51 -11.32 5.79 10.82
N PRO A 52 -11.99 5.12 11.78
CA PRO A 52 -11.50 5.02 13.15
C PRO A 52 -10.22 4.17 13.24
N ALA A 53 -9.53 4.27 14.38
CA ALA A 53 -8.55 3.25 14.74
C ALA A 53 -9.30 1.91 14.93
N CYS A 54 -8.71 0.81 14.44
CA CYS A 54 -9.31 -0.52 14.50
C CYS A 54 -8.28 -1.49 15.09
N PRO A 55 -8.51 -2.05 16.29
CA PRO A 55 -7.57 -2.98 16.95
C PRO A 55 -7.29 -4.24 16.12
N TRP A 56 -8.24 -4.66 15.29
CA TRP A 56 -8.12 -5.83 14.42
C TRP A 56 -7.33 -5.57 13.14
N ALA A 57 -6.85 -4.34 12.93
CA ALA A 57 -6.03 -3.99 11.78
C ALA A 57 -4.55 -4.23 12.10
N GLN A 58 -3.90 -5.10 11.32
CA GLN A 58 -2.46 -5.31 11.39
C GLN A 58 -1.70 -4.10 10.82
N ASN A 59 -2.26 -3.46 9.79
CA ASN A 59 -1.76 -2.19 9.27
C ASN A 59 -2.92 -1.35 8.74
N THR A 60 -2.84 -0.03 8.92
CA THR A 60 -3.80 0.93 8.37
C THR A 60 -3.07 1.91 7.46
N TRP A 61 -3.53 2.01 6.22
CA TRP A 61 -3.05 2.93 5.20
C TRP A 61 -3.83 4.24 5.38
N LEU A 62 -3.14 5.26 5.85
CA LEU A 62 -3.77 6.47 6.41
C LEU A 62 -4.20 7.46 5.33
N ASP A 63 -3.44 7.57 4.24
CA ASP A 63 -3.66 8.49 3.13
C ASP A 63 -3.61 7.72 1.79
N PRO A 64 -4.54 6.78 1.55
CA PRO A 64 -4.50 5.93 0.38
C PRO A 64 -4.80 6.71 -0.91
N PHE A 65 -4.16 6.30 -2.00
CA PHE A 65 -4.35 6.84 -3.34
C PHE A 65 -4.24 5.73 -4.39
N GLU A 66 -4.86 5.97 -5.54
CA GLU A 66 -4.76 5.12 -6.71
C GLU A 66 -3.79 5.71 -7.75
N LEU A 67 -3.10 4.82 -8.46
CA LEU A 67 -2.23 5.16 -9.58
C LEU A 67 -2.55 4.27 -10.78
N ARG A 68 -2.92 4.87 -11.90
CA ARG A 68 -3.04 4.18 -13.18
C ARG A 68 -1.67 4.08 -13.85
N ILE A 69 -1.30 2.87 -14.27
CA ILE A 69 0.00 2.55 -14.87
C ILE A 69 -0.20 1.75 -16.16
N ASN A 70 0.71 1.95 -17.10
CA ASN A 70 0.81 1.26 -18.37
C ASN A 70 1.94 0.22 -18.37
N SER A 71 2.95 0.38 -17.50
CA SER A 71 4.09 -0.55 -17.44
C SER A 71 4.66 -0.74 -16.04
N ILE A 72 5.42 -1.84 -15.87
CA ILE A 72 6.20 -2.13 -14.65
C ILE A 72 7.24 -1.02 -14.38
N GLY A 73 7.86 -0.49 -15.44
CA GLY A 73 8.87 0.56 -15.31
C GLY A 73 8.27 1.90 -14.87
N GLU A 74 7.10 2.26 -15.41
CA GLU A 74 6.36 3.45 -15.00
C GLU A 74 5.90 3.35 -13.54
N ALA A 75 5.34 2.21 -13.14
CA ALA A 75 4.95 1.94 -11.76
C ALA A 75 6.09 2.19 -10.76
N ALA A 76 7.26 1.58 -11.02
CA ALA A 76 8.41 1.74 -10.15
C ALA A 76 8.92 3.19 -10.11
N ARG A 77 8.90 3.92 -11.24
CA ARG A 77 9.26 5.35 -11.27
C ARG A 77 8.28 6.20 -10.46
N ALA A 78 6.98 5.96 -10.62
CA ALA A 78 5.94 6.71 -9.91
C ALA A 78 6.03 6.52 -8.39
N LEU A 79 6.15 5.27 -7.92
CA LEU A 79 6.31 4.99 -6.49
C LEU A 79 7.60 5.60 -5.92
N LYS A 80 8.73 5.49 -6.65
CA LYS A 80 10.03 6.09 -6.23
C LYS A 80 10.00 7.61 -6.18
N ALA A 81 9.19 8.26 -7.01
CA ALA A 81 9.04 9.71 -7.00
C ALA A 81 8.28 10.22 -5.76
N ILE A 82 7.45 9.36 -5.14
CA ILE A 82 6.72 9.68 -3.92
C ILE A 82 7.60 9.45 -2.68
N GLN A 83 8.18 8.25 -2.55
CA GLN A 83 9.14 7.93 -1.49
C GLN A 83 9.99 6.70 -1.84
N ARG A 84 11.00 6.41 -0.99
CA ARG A 84 11.90 5.27 -1.18
C ARG A 84 11.38 3.97 -0.56
N ASN A 85 10.72 4.05 0.59
CA ASN A 85 10.36 2.87 1.39
C ASN A 85 8.96 2.40 1.06
N TRP A 86 8.87 1.23 0.43
CA TRP A 86 7.61 0.63 0.02
C TRP A 86 7.59 -0.86 0.36
N ALA A 87 6.55 -1.29 1.07
CA ALA A 87 6.24 -2.69 1.30
C ALA A 87 5.12 -3.13 0.36
N LEU A 88 5.36 -4.18 -0.43
CA LEU A 88 4.28 -4.84 -1.17
C LEU A 88 3.35 -5.56 -0.19
N CYS A 89 2.05 -5.31 -0.32
CA CYS A 89 0.99 -6.09 0.30
C CYS A 89 0.38 -7.01 -0.78
N PRO A 90 0.81 -8.28 -0.87
CA PRO A 90 0.37 -9.15 -1.96
C PRO A 90 -1.14 -9.41 -1.87
N THR A 91 -1.90 -8.82 -2.80
CA THR A 91 -3.37 -8.92 -2.83
C THR A 91 -3.83 -9.62 -4.10
N PHE A 92 -3.51 -9.05 -5.27
CA PHE A 92 -3.73 -9.67 -6.58
C PHE A 92 -2.50 -9.48 -7.48
N HIS A 93 -2.55 -10.07 -8.68
CA HIS A 93 -1.53 -9.91 -9.73
C HIS A 93 -0.09 -10.17 -9.25
N HIS A 94 0.09 -11.16 -8.37
CA HIS A 94 1.34 -11.45 -7.64
C HIS A 94 2.59 -11.37 -8.51
N ARG A 95 2.60 -12.03 -9.68
CA ARG A 95 3.76 -12.00 -10.59
C ARG A 95 4.12 -10.58 -11.03
N ARG A 96 3.13 -9.77 -11.43
CA ARG A 96 3.38 -8.39 -11.88
C ARG A 96 3.75 -7.48 -10.72
N ALA A 97 3.13 -7.68 -9.56
CA ALA A 97 3.46 -6.95 -8.35
C ALA A 97 4.92 -7.18 -7.93
N HIS A 98 5.38 -8.44 -7.90
CA HIS A 98 6.78 -8.75 -7.60
C HIS A 98 7.75 -8.17 -8.64
N LEU A 99 7.43 -8.19 -9.93
CA LEU A 99 8.28 -7.54 -10.95
C LEU A 99 8.41 -6.01 -10.78
N ILE A 100 7.39 -5.36 -10.19
CA ILE A 100 7.49 -3.94 -9.81
C ILE A 100 8.34 -3.80 -8.55
N GLU A 101 8.10 -4.64 -7.53
CA GLU A 101 8.84 -4.67 -6.27
C GLU A 101 10.35 -4.84 -6.48
N GLU A 102 10.76 -5.73 -7.39
CA GLU A 102 12.16 -5.94 -7.80
C GLU A 102 12.86 -4.65 -8.31
N LYS A 103 12.10 -3.66 -8.78
CA LYS A 103 12.61 -2.37 -9.27
C LYS A 103 12.55 -1.24 -8.24
N LEU A 104 12.00 -1.50 -7.06
CA LEU A 104 11.94 -0.56 -5.93
C LEU A 104 13.19 -0.70 -5.06
N PRO A 105 13.57 0.35 -4.31
CA PRO A 105 14.64 0.24 -3.34
C PRO A 105 14.30 -0.82 -2.28
N HIS A 106 15.24 -1.70 -1.98
CA HIS A 106 15.05 -2.73 -0.96
C HIS A 106 14.84 -2.09 0.42
N VAL A 107 13.75 -2.44 1.08
CA VAL A 107 13.49 -2.11 2.49
C VAL A 107 14.11 -3.20 3.35
N SER A 108 15.16 -2.84 4.09
CA SER A 108 15.86 -3.79 4.95
C SER A 108 15.02 -4.13 6.18
N ALA A 109 14.52 -5.35 6.25
CA ALA A 109 13.87 -5.90 7.44
C ALA A 109 14.91 -6.54 8.38
N LYS A 110 15.97 -5.80 8.74
CA LYS A 110 16.97 -6.32 9.70
C LYS A 110 16.27 -6.65 11.02
N PRO A 111 16.50 -7.84 11.60
CA PRO A 111 15.94 -8.18 12.91
C PRO A 111 16.32 -7.13 13.94
N LEU A 112 15.32 -6.62 14.65
CA LEU A 112 15.56 -5.72 15.78
C LEU A 112 16.01 -6.55 16.98
N VAL A 113 17.11 -6.13 17.62
CA VAL A 113 17.55 -6.73 18.89
C VAL A 113 16.83 -6.01 20.02
N PHE A 114 16.07 -6.74 20.83
CA PHE A 114 15.32 -6.14 21.93
C PHE A 114 16.26 -5.73 23.09
N PRO A 115 16.08 -4.54 23.70
CA PRO A 115 15.18 -3.45 23.31
C PRO A 115 15.81 -2.58 22.21
N SER A 116 15.09 -2.36 21.10
CA SER A 116 15.44 -1.36 20.08
C SER A 116 14.21 -0.53 19.76
N PRO A 117 14.35 0.78 19.48
CA PRO A 117 13.23 1.59 19.01
C PRO A 117 12.73 1.10 17.66
N ALA A 118 11.44 1.32 17.38
CA ALA A 118 10.89 1.08 16.04
C ALA A 118 11.58 1.99 15.00
N PRO A 119 11.66 1.58 13.72
CA PRO A 119 12.21 2.43 12.67
C PRO A 119 11.44 3.75 12.57
N GLY A 120 12.16 4.88 12.57
CA GLY A 120 11.56 6.21 12.47
C GLY A 120 11.26 6.68 11.04
N ALA A 121 11.80 6.00 10.03
CA ALA A 121 11.53 6.33 8.63
C ALA A 121 10.12 5.85 8.23
N PRO A 122 9.33 6.66 7.49
CA PRO A 122 8.03 6.22 7.02
C PRO A 122 8.20 5.00 6.11
N LEU A 123 7.25 4.06 6.22
CA LEU A 123 7.14 2.89 5.38
C LEU A 123 5.77 2.87 4.72
N GLY A 124 5.74 3.13 3.42
CA GLY A 124 4.51 3.03 2.64
C GLY A 124 4.13 1.58 2.36
N SER A 125 2.84 1.37 2.09
CA SER A 125 2.32 0.07 1.63
C SER A 125 1.63 0.24 0.29
N TRP A 126 1.70 -0.79 -0.56
CA TRP A 126 1.07 -0.75 -1.88
C TRP A 126 0.65 -2.14 -2.36
N THR A 127 -0.28 -2.19 -3.30
CA THR A 127 -0.71 -3.41 -3.99
C THR A 127 -1.21 -3.13 -5.41
N LEU A 128 -1.40 -4.17 -6.21
CA LEU A 128 -2.13 -4.10 -7.49
C LEU A 128 -3.55 -4.60 -7.29
N LEU A 129 -4.53 -3.72 -7.51
CA LEU A 129 -5.96 -4.09 -7.56
C LEU A 129 -6.35 -4.64 -8.93
N GLU A 130 -5.71 -4.12 -9.98
CA GLU A 130 -5.85 -4.55 -11.38
C GLU A 130 -4.45 -4.55 -12.03
N PRO A 131 -4.25 -5.13 -13.24
CA PRO A 131 -2.93 -5.12 -13.89
C PRO A 131 -2.36 -3.70 -14.11
N GLY A 132 -3.24 -2.71 -14.26
CA GLY A 132 -2.91 -1.30 -14.49
C GLY A 132 -3.27 -0.36 -13.34
N LEU A 133 -3.71 -0.87 -12.18
CA LEU A 133 -4.19 -0.06 -11.07
C LEU A 133 -3.45 -0.42 -9.77
N ILE A 134 -2.59 0.49 -9.34
CA ILE A 134 -1.97 0.44 -8.02
C ILE A 134 -2.89 1.12 -7.02
N LEU A 135 -3.04 0.52 -5.85
CA LEU A 135 -3.48 1.19 -4.64
C LEU A 135 -2.29 1.28 -3.70
N ALA A 136 -2.02 2.46 -3.15
CA ALA A 136 -0.89 2.69 -2.26
C ALA A 136 -1.20 3.72 -1.19
N SER A 137 -0.42 3.74 -0.11
CA SER A 137 -0.40 4.81 0.88
C SER A 137 1.03 5.05 1.32
N ALA A 138 1.46 6.31 1.29
CA ALA A 138 2.80 6.66 1.73
C ALA A 138 2.93 6.64 3.26
N THR A 139 1.84 6.93 3.96
CA THR A 139 1.73 6.94 5.42
C THR A 139 0.93 5.73 5.88
N CYS A 140 1.51 4.94 6.78
CA CYS A 140 0.88 3.76 7.36
C CYS A 140 0.99 3.81 8.89
N SER A 141 0.09 3.10 9.59
CA SER A 141 0.11 3.03 11.05
C SER A 141 1.23 2.13 11.59
N SER A 142 1.74 1.21 10.79
CA SER A 142 2.87 0.34 11.15
C SER A 142 4.17 0.79 10.50
N ALA A 143 5.26 0.78 11.27
CA ALA A 143 6.63 0.96 10.79
C ALA A 143 7.23 -0.32 10.18
N PHE A 144 6.50 -1.43 10.25
CA PHE A 144 6.93 -2.75 9.79
C PHE A 144 6.17 -3.19 8.53
N PRO A 145 6.82 -3.90 7.57
CA PRO A 145 6.17 -4.36 6.35
C PRO A 145 4.89 -5.14 6.65
N ASN A 146 3.74 -4.63 6.17
CA ASN A 146 2.42 -5.22 6.41
C ASN A 146 2.08 -5.46 7.90
N GLY A 147 2.78 -4.78 8.82
CA GLY A 147 2.60 -4.92 10.27
C GLY A 147 3.18 -6.20 10.88
N ALA A 148 4.22 -6.79 10.28
CA ALA A 148 4.97 -7.93 10.81
C ALA A 148 6.48 -7.66 10.85
#